data_AF-A0A1E1V3S9-F1
#
_entry.id   AF-A0A1E1V3S9-F1
#
_cell.length_a   1.000
_cell.length_b   1.000
_cell.length_c   1.000
_cell.angle_alpha   90.00
_cell.angle_beta   90.00
_cell.angle_gamma   90.00
#
_symmetry.space_group_name_H-M   'P 1'
#
loop_
_entity.id
_entity.type
_entity.pdbx_description
1 polymer ?
#
loop_
_entity_poly.entity_id
_entity_poly.type
_entity_poly.pdbx_seq_one_letter_code
_entity_poly.pdbx_strand_id
1 'polypeptide(L)'
;MWTPYAVIAAAALLALAAAAQQVGWRNLFLTPDQFGRILLDRGRAAEAARAFRNPLWRGIALFRAGELKEASQAFAASDTAEGAFDQGNALIMLGQYDDAVRRYDRALALRPDWPDAVANREIARIRSERKKVEGGINDDTESKPDQLVFDKTKKGGEDTTLDAAKAMSDESVRALWLKQVQTRPADFLRVKFAYQLRTDNPGAQP
;
A
#
# COMPACT_ATOMS: atom_id res chain seq x y z
N MET A 1 -52.91 -39.34 -6.63
CA MET A 1 -52.67 -39.15 -5.18
C MET A 1 -51.16 -39.06 -5.01
N TRP A 2 -50.62 -37.93 -4.55
CA TRP A 2 -49.19 -37.81 -4.33
C TRP A 2 -48.81 -38.69 -3.13
N THR A 3 -47.79 -39.53 -3.27
CA THR A 3 -47.32 -40.33 -2.14
C THR A 3 -46.71 -39.40 -1.09
N PRO A 4 -46.84 -39.70 0.22
CA PRO A 4 -46.30 -38.84 1.29
C PRO A 4 -44.81 -38.57 1.12
N TYR A 5 -44.07 -39.49 0.50
CA TYR A 5 -42.67 -39.35 0.16
C TYR A 5 -42.38 -38.26 -0.88
N ALA A 6 -43.25 -38.04 -1.86
CA ALA A 6 -43.07 -37.00 -2.87
C ALA A 6 -43.17 -35.59 -2.27
N VAL A 7 -44.06 -35.42 -1.28
CA VAL A 7 -44.22 -34.14 -0.56
C VAL A 7 -43.00 -33.85 0.31
N ILE A 8 -42.48 -34.86 1.02
CA ILE A 8 -41.28 -34.72 1.85
C ILE A 8 -40.05 -34.40 0.99
N ALA A 9 -39.88 -35.09 -0.14
CA ALA A 9 -38.77 -34.85 -1.06
C ALA A 9 -38.81 -33.44 -1.66
N ALA A 10 -39.98 -32.95 -2.06
CA ALA A 10 -40.16 -31.59 -2.56
C ALA A 10 -39.86 -30.52 -1.50
N ALA A 11 -40.32 -30.73 -0.26
CA ALA A 11 -40.02 -29.83 0.86
C ALA A 11 -38.52 -29.81 1.18
N ALA A 12 -37.85 -30.97 1.15
CA ALA A 12 -36.40 -31.05 1.36
C ALA A 12 -35.61 -30.35 0.24
N LEU A 13 -36.00 -30.49 -1.02
CA LEU A 13 -35.38 -29.78 -2.14
C LEU A 13 -35.56 -28.27 -2.05
N LEU A 14 -36.75 -27.79 -1.67
CA LEU A 14 -36.99 -26.37 -1.44
C LEU A 14 -36.17 -25.83 -0.27
N ALA A 15 -36.05 -26.59 0.82
CA ALA A 15 -35.21 -26.22 1.96
C ALA A 15 -33.72 -26.16 1.58
N LEU A 16 -33.22 -27.13 0.81
CA LEU A 16 -31.85 -27.13 0.30
C LEU A 16 -31.61 -25.97 -0.68
N ALA A 17 -32.55 -25.68 -1.58
CA ALA A 17 -32.46 -24.55 -2.49
C ALA A 17 -32.46 -23.22 -1.72
N ALA A 18 -33.32 -23.06 -0.71
CA ALA A 18 -33.35 -21.87 0.14
C ALA A 18 -32.04 -21.72 0.94
N ALA A 19 -31.51 -22.80 1.51
CA ALA A 19 -30.22 -22.79 2.20
C ALA A 19 -29.06 -22.45 1.25
N ALA A 20 -29.06 -22.99 0.03
CA ALA A 20 -28.05 -22.69 -0.99
C ALA A 20 -28.13 -21.23 -1.48
N GLN A 21 -29.32 -20.64 -1.56
CA GLN A 21 -29.51 -19.21 -1.86
C GLN A 21 -28.97 -18.32 -0.72
N GLN A 22 -29.18 -18.72 0.54
CA GLN A 22 -28.68 -17.95 1.69
C GLN A 22 -27.17 -18.06 1.88
N VAL A 23 -26.60 -19.26 1.78
CA VAL A 23 -25.14 -19.47 1.90
C VAL A 23 -24.43 -18.95 0.66
N GLY A 24 -25.08 -19.00 -0.50
CA GLY A 24 -24.50 -18.65 -1.79
C GLY A 24 -23.61 -19.79 -2.31
N TRP A 25 -23.83 -20.20 -3.56
CA TRP A 25 -23.11 -21.31 -4.20
C TRP A 25 -21.59 -21.24 -4.08
N ARG A 26 -21.02 -20.03 -4.04
CA ARG A 26 -19.56 -19.82 -3.94
C ARG A 26 -19.00 -20.22 -2.57
N ASN A 27 -19.76 -20.00 -1.50
CA ASN A 27 -19.34 -20.32 -0.13
C ASN A 27 -19.41 -21.83 0.18
N LEU A 28 -20.02 -22.64 -0.70
CA LEU A 28 -19.99 -24.10 -0.61
C LEU A 28 -18.65 -24.70 -1.03
N PHE A 29 -17.88 -23.98 -1.87
CA PHE A 29 -16.62 -24.48 -2.44
C PHE A 29 -15.40 -23.65 -2.05
N LEU A 30 -15.59 -22.38 -1.68
CA LEU A 30 -14.51 -21.47 -1.31
C LEU A 30 -14.81 -20.80 0.03
N THR A 31 -13.79 -20.73 0.88
CA THR A 31 -13.83 -19.85 2.04
C THR A 31 -13.78 -18.38 1.60
N PRO A 32 -14.32 -17.44 2.40
CA PRO A 32 -14.25 -16.02 2.06
C PRO A 32 -12.82 -15.52 1.86
N ASP A 33 -11.85 -16.03 2.63
CA ASP A 33 -10.44 -15.67 2.46
C ASP A 33 -9.83 -16.24 1.17
N GLN A 34 -10.19 -17.45 0.75
CA GLN A 34 -9.77 -17.99 -0.55
C GLN A 34 -10.36 -17.17 -1.71
N PHE A 35 -11.64 -16.79 -1.60
CA PHE A 35 -12.27 -15.93 -2.58
C PHE A 35 -11.63 -14.53 -2.63
N GLY A 36 -11.32 -13.96 -1.47
CA GLY A 36 -10.58 -12.69 -1.36
C GLY A 36 -9.22 -12.73 -2.04
N ARG A 37 -8.47 -13.83 -1.91
CA ARG A 37 -7.19 -14.01 -2.62
C ARG A 37 -7.36 -14.01 -4.13
N ILE A 38 -8.34 -14.75 -4.64
CA ILE A 38 -8.65 -14.75 -6.09
C ILE A 38 -9.01 -13.33 -6.58
N LEU A 39 -9.73 -12.55 -5.78
CA LEU A 39 -10.04 -11.15 -6.11
C LEU A 39 -8.79 -10.28 -6.12
N LEU A 40 -7.87 -10.45 -5.17
CA LEU A 40 -6.58 -9.76 -5.15
C LEU A 40 -5.73 -10.06 -6.38
N ASP A 41 -5.65 -11.33 -6.77
CA ASP A 41 -4.88 -11.76 -7.95
C ASP A 41 -5.44 -11.16 -9.25
N ARG A 42 -6.74 -10.85 -9.25
CA ARG A 42 -7.43 -10.16 -10.35
C ARG A 42 -7.38 -8.63 -10.24
N GLY A 43 -6.64 -8.07 -9.28
CA GLY A 43 -6.52 -6.63 -9.05
C GLY A 43 -7.74 -5.96 -8.41
N ARG A 44 -8.75 -6.73 -7.99
CA ARG A 44 -10.01 -6.22 -7.42
C ARG A 44 -9.89 -6.02 -5.91
N ALA A 45 -8.98 -5.14 -5.50
CA ALA A 45 -8.58 -4.97 -4.11
C ALA A 45 -9.70 -4.55 -3.17
N ALA A 46 -10.54 -3.58 -3.56
CA ALA A 46 -11.65 -3.11 -2.72
C ALA A 46 -12.70 -4.21 -2.47
N GLU A 47 -12.95 -5.07 -3.46
CA GLU A 47 -13.88 -6.20 -3.30
C GLU A 47 -13.26 -7.32 -2.47
N ALA A 48 -11.97 -7.59 -2.66
CA ALA A 48 -11.23 -8.55 -1.85
C ALA A 48 -11.30 -8.18 -0.36
N ALA A 49 -11.14 -6.90 -0.03
CA ALA A 49 -11.25 -6.40 1.34
C ALA A 49 -12.59 -6.73 2.01
N ARG A 50 -13.69 -6.70 1.25
CA ARG A 50 -15.03 -7.05 1.76
C ARG A 50 -15.20 -8.56 1.95
N ALA A 51 -14.47 -9.37 1.18
CA ALA A 51 -14.53 -10.82 1.26
C ALA A 51 -13.67 -11.39 2.41
N PHE A 52 -12.53 -10.77 2.72
CA PHE A 52 -11.64 -11.28 3.77
C PHE A 52 -12.26 -11.23 5.16
N ARG A 53 -12.23 -12.38 5.84
CA ARG A 53 -12.50 -12.49 7.28
C ARG A 53 -11.22 -12.26 8.08
N ASN A 54 -10.08 -12.69 7.56
CA ASN A 54 -8.80 -12.47 8.21
C ASN A 54 -8.45 -10.96 8.21
N PRO A 55 -8.20 -10.34 9.38
CA PRO A 55 -7.98 -8.89 9.47
C PRO A 55 -6.73 -8.42 8.73
N LEU A 56 -5.65 -9.21 8.76
CA LEU A 56 -4.39 -8.87 8.07
C LEU A 56 -4.60 -8.86 6.55
N TRP A 57 -5.21 -9.91 5.99
CA TRP A 57 -5.50 -9.97 4.56
C TRP A 57 -6.48 -8.89 4.11
N ARG A 58 -7.48 -8.59 4.94
CA ARG A 58 -8.37 -7.45 4.72
C ARG A 58 -7.59 -6.13 4.69
N GLY A 59 -6.70 -5.91 5.66
CA GLY A 59 -5.83 -4.73 5.71
C GLY A 59 -4.96 -4.59 4.47
N ILE A 60 -4.32 -5.68 4.02
CA ILE A 60 -3.51 -5.72 2.79
C ILE A 60 -4.36 -5.32 1.58
N ALA A 61 -5.59 -5.83 1.49
CA ALA A 61 -6.49 -5.51 0.39
C ALA A 61 -6.95 -4.04 0.41
N LEU A 62 -7.28 -3.50 1.59
CA LEU A 62 -7.61 -2.08 1.77
C LEU A 62 -6.42 -1.18 1.42
N PHE A 63 -5.22 -1.55 1.85
CA PHE A 63 -4.00 -0.82 1.53
C PHE A 63 -3.74 -0.77 0.02
N ARG A 64 -3.90 -1.90 -0.68
CA ARG A 64 -3.81 -1.96 -2.15
C ARG A 64 -4.92 -1.17 -2.86
N ALA A 65 -6.08 -1.03 -2.23
CA ALA A 65 -7.18 -0.21 -2.73
C ALA A 65 -6.98 1.29 -2.49
N GLY A 66 -6.00 1.70 -1.67
CA GLY A 66 -5.77 3.09 -1.28
C GLY A 66 -6.59 3.55 -0.08
N GLU A 67 -7.38 2.66 0.53
CA GLU A 67 -8.22 2.93 1.71
C GLU A 67 -7.36 2.82 2.99
N LEU A 68 -6.43 3.76 3.14
CA LEU A 68 -5.33 3.66 4.12
C LEU A 68 -5.81 3.72 5.57
N LYS A 69 -6.89 4.48 5.85
CA LYS A 69 -7.44 4.62 7.20
C LYS A 69 -8.06 3.31 7.67
N GLU A 70 -8.86 2.69 6.82
CA GLU A 70 -9.50 1.40 7.03
C GLU A 70 -8.45 0.29 7.08
N ALA A 71 -7.41 0.37 6.25
CA ALA A 71 -6.28 -0.56 6.31
C ALA A 71 -5.60 -0.53 7.67
N SER A 72 -5.26 0.67 8.17
CA SER A 72 -4.68 0.87 9.50
C SER A 72 -5.55 0.25 10.61
N GLN A 73 -6.87 0.46 10.56
CA GLN A 73 -7.80 -0.15 11.52
C GLN A 73 -7.85 -1.67 11.41
N ALA A 74 -7.87 -2.23 10.20
CA ALA A 74 -7.89 -3.67 9.99
C ALA A 74 -6.60 -4.34 10.49
N PHE A 75 -5.45 -3.69 10.30
CA PHE A 75 -4.18 -4.16 10.85
C PHE A 75 -4.15 -4.09 12.38
N ALA A 76 -4.71 -3.04 12.98
CA ALA A 76 -4.81 -2.88 14.42
C ALA A 76 -5.66 -3.96 15.11
N ALA A 77 -6.54 -4.65 14.36
CA ALA A 77 -7.38 -5.72 14.89
C ALA A 77 -6.60 -7.02 15.20
N SER A 78 -5.34 -7.13 14.78
CA SER A 78 -4.44 -8.25 15.12
C SER A 78 -3.18 -7.74 15.81
N ASP A 79 -2.92 -8.15 17.06
CA ASP A 79 -1.66 -7.82 17.75
C ASP A 79 -0.55 -8.81 17.36
N THR A 80 -0.12 -8.72 16.11
CA THR A 80 1.02 -9.47 15.58
C THR A 80 2.11 -8.50 15.14
N ALA A 81 3.35 -8.99 15.00
CA ALA A 81 4.45 -8.18 14.50
C ALA A 81 4.11 -7.61 13.11
N GLU A 82 3.56 -8.43 12.22
CA GLU A 82 3.12 -8.04 10.88
C GLU A 82 1.99 -7.01 10.91
N GLY A 83 0.98 -7.20 11.76
CA GLY A 83 -0.11 -6.23 11.89
C GLY A 83 0.40 -4.88 12.37
N ALA A 84 1.30 -4.86 13.35
CA ALA A 84 1.93 -3.63 13.82
C ALA A 84 2.78 -2.96 12.73
N PHE A 85 3.59 -3.72 12.01
CA PHE A 85 4.42 -3.21 10.91
C PHE A 85 3.57 -2.64 9.76
N ASP A 86 2.56 -3.36 9.30
CA ASP A 86 1.68 -2.94 8.21
C ASP A 86 0.78 -1.77 8.60
N GLN A 87 0.35 -1.71 9.86
CA GLN A 87 -0.31 -0.52 10.40
C GLN A 87 0.63 0.69 10.34
N GLY A 88 1.90 0.53 10.72
CA GLY A 88 2.92 1.55 10.59
C GLY A 88 3.07 2.05 9.14
N ASN A 89 3.07 1.13 8.17
CA ASN A 89 3.12 1.47 6.74
C ASN A 89 1.91 2.31 6.31
N ALA A 90 0.71 1.94 6.74
CA ALA A 90 -0.51 2.70 6.45
C ALA A 90 -0.46 4.11 7.06
N LEU A 91 0.03 4.25 8.30
CA LEU A 91 0.16 5.52 8.99
C LEU A 91 1.22 6.45 8.34
N ILE A 92 2.31 5.88 7.80
CA ILE A 92 3.27 6.63 6.98
C ILE A 92 2.58 7.26 5.77
N MET A 93 1.75 6.50 5.06
CA MET A 93 1.04 7.00 3.88
C MET A 93 -0.03 8.04 4.23
N LEU A 94 -0.58 7.99 5.44
CA LEU A 94 -1.49 9.00 5.99
C LEU A 94 -0.78 10.25 6.54
N GLY A 95 0.56 10.29 6.56
CA GLY A 95 1.32 11.40 7.15
C GLY A 95 1.27 11.45 8.68
N GLN A 96 0.88 10.35 9.33
CA GLN A 96 0.78 10.17 10.78
C GLN A 96 2.07 9.53 11.31
N TYR A 97 3.18 10.27 11.19
CA TYR A 97 4.53 9.73 11.37
C TYR A 97 4.85 9.32 12.82
N ASP A 98 4.45 10.11 13.83
CA ASP A 98 4.66 9.76 15.23
C ASP A 98 3.92 8.47 15.62
N ASP A 99 2.72 8.26 15.06
CA ASP A 99 1.93 7.05 15.28
C ASP A 99 2.59 5.84 14.60
N ALA A 100 3.10 6.04 13.38
CA ALA A 100 3.84 5.01 12.67
C ALA A 100 5.07 4.52 13.44
N VAL A 101 5.86 5.44 14.03
CA VAL A 101 7.01 5.07 14.89
C VAL A 101 6.57 4.14 16.01
N ARG A 102 5.50 4.48 16.74
CA ARG A 102 4.99 3.63 17.85
C ARG A 102 4.52 2.26 17.37
N ARG A 103 4.01 2.16 16.14
CA ARG A 103 3.61 0.87 15.57
C ARG A 103 4.80 0.03 15.16
N TYR A 104 5.86 0.62 14.59
CA TYR A 104 7.10 -0.11 14.34
C TYR A 104 7.82 -0.52 15.63
N ASP A 105 7.78 0.31 16.68
CA ASP A 105 8.26 -0.08 18.01
C ASP A 105 7.54 -1.33 18.52
N ARG A 106 6.21 -1.40 18.36
CA ARG A 106 5.45 -2.61 18.72
C ARG A 106 5.82 -3.81 17.85
N ALA A 107 6.03 -3.61 16.54
CA ALA A 107 6.48 -4.68 15.65
C ALA A 107 7.83 -5.25 16.09
N LEU A 108 8.78 -4.39 16.44
CA LEU A 108 10.11 -4.77 16.93
C LEU A 108 10.07 -5.39 18.33
N ALA A 109 9.16 -4.97 19.20
CA ALA A 109 8.95 -5.62 20.49
C ALA A 109 8.43 -7.06 20.33
N LEU A 110 7.63 -7.34 19.30
CA LEU A 110 7.12 -8.67 18.99
C LEU A 110 8.10 -9.52 18.16
N ARG A 111 8.93 -8.87 17.33
CA ARG A 111 9.99 -9.48 16.52
C ARG A 111 11.23 -8.56 16.52
N PRO A 112 12.17 -8.76 17.46
CA PRO A 112 13.35 -7.89 17.58
C PRO A 112 14.26 -7.90 16.34
N ASP A 113 14.44 -9.07 15.71
CA ASP A 113 15.32 -9.25 14.55
C ASP A 113 14.61 -8.97 13.23
N TRP A 114 14.08 -7.76 13.07
CA TRP A 114 13.38 -7.35 11.85
C TRP A 114 13.97 -6.07 11.22
N PRO A 115 14.97 -6.21 10.33
CA PRO A 115 15.65 -5.08 9.71
C PRO A 115 14.71 -4.09 8.99
N ASP A 116 13.69 -4.60 8.29
CA ASP A 116 12.71 -3.75 7.60
C ASP A 116 11.91 -2.87 8.58
N ALA A 117 11.54 -3.40 9.76
CA ALA A 117 10.84 -2.64 10.78
C ALA A 117 11.73 -1.55 11.39
N VAL A 118 13.03 -1.83 11.59
CA VAL A 118 14.01 -0.82 12.03
C VAL A 118 14.14 0.29 10.98
N ALA A 119 14.31 -0.07 9.71
CA ALA A 119 14.47 0.89 8.62
C ALA A 119 13.21 1.77 8.45
N ASN A 120 12.01 1.18 8.45
CA ASN A 120 10.77 1.93 8.29
C ASN A 120 10.47 2.82 9.50
N ARG A 121 10.83 2.39 10.72
CA ARG A 121 10.77 3.23 11.91
C ARG A 121 11.65 4.46 11.77
N GLU A 122 12.86 4.31 11.26
CA GLU A 122 13.78 5.42 11.05
C GLU A 122 13.23 6.43 10.03
N ILE A 123 12.69 5.93 8.91
CA ILE A 123 12.01 6.77 7.92
C ILE A 123 10.84 7.53 8.56
N ALA A 124 10.04 6.87 9.41
CA ALA A 124 8.95 7.51 10.13
C ALA A 124 9.44 8.63 11.07
N ARG A 125 10.52 8.39 11.81
CA ARG A 125 11.13 9.38 12.70
C ARG A 125 11.59 10.62 11.94
N ILE A 126 12.38 10.45 10.88
CA ILE A 126 12.90 11.56 10.05
C ILE A 126 11.74 12.39 9.48
N ARG A 127 10.68 11.74 9.00
CA ARG A 127 9.50 12.44 8.47
C ARG A 127 8.71 13.18 9.54
N SER A 128 8.62 12.64 10.76
CA SER A 128 8.01 13.33 11.90
C SER A 128 8.77 14.60 12.25
N GLU A 129 10.10 14.52 12.34
CA GLU A 129 10.96 15.67 12.65
C GLU A 129 10.85 16.77 11.59
N ARG A 130 10.92 16.41 10.29
CA ARG A 130 10.73 17.39 9.20
C ARG A 130 9.37 18.08 9.27
N LYS A 131 8.29 17.32 9.54
CA LYS A 131 6.93 17.88 9.68
C LYS A 131 6.82 18.87 10.84
N LYS A 132 7.56 18.64 11.94
CA LYS A 132 7.61 19.57 13.09
C LYS A 132 8.35 20.86 12.74
N VAL A 133 9.44 20.76 11.97
CA VAL A 133 10.18 21.94 11.49
C VAL A 133 9.34 22.74 10.48
N GLU A 134 8.73 22.08 9.49
CA GLU A 134 7.86 22.72 8.50
C GLU A 134 6.61 23.34 9.14
N GLY A 135 6.02 22.68 10.15
CA GLY A 135 4.90 23.22 10.93
C GLY A 135 5.29 24.40 11.82
N GLY A 136 6.56 24.48 12.25
CA GLY A 136 7.11 25.59 13.04
C GLY A 136 7.56 26.80 12.22
N ILE A 137 7.68 26.68 10.89
CA ILE A 137 8.05 27.78 9.98
C ILE A 137 6.85 28.67 9.59
N ASN A 138 5.62 28.32 9.99
CA ASN A 138 4.41 29.00 9.54
C ASN A 138 3.80 30.03 10.50
N ASP A 139 4.46 30.43 11.60
CA ASP A 139 3.81 31.32 12.59
C ASP A 139 4.33 32.77 12.67
N ASP A 140 5.42 33.20 12.01
CA ASP A 140 5.95 34.56 12.28
C ASP A 140 6.60 35.34 11.12
N THR A 141 6.37 35.02 9.84
CA THR A 141 6.88 35.91 8.77
C THR A 141 5.85 36.19 7.68
N GLU A 142 5.12 37.30 7.85
CA GLU A 142 4.62 38.10 6.73
C GLU A 142 5.80 38.52 5.84
N SER A 143 6.22 37.66 4.91
CA SER A 143 7.03 38.08 3.77
C SER A 143 6.10 38.23 2.57
N LYS A 144 5.76 39.49 2.27
CA LYS A 144 5.14 39.88 1.00
C LYS A 144 5.95 39.28 -0.16
N PRO A 145 5.33 38.79 -1.23
CA PRO A 145 6.08 38.25 -2.35
C PRO A 145 6.84 39.39 -3.03
N ASP A 146 8.18 39.37 -2.93
CA ASP A 146 9.04 40.25 -3.69
C ASP A 146 8.82 40.03 -5.20
N GLN A 147 8.49 41.09 -5.92
CA GLN A 147 8.30 41.07 -7.36
C GLN A 147 9.62 40.73 -8.05
N LEU A 148 9.66 39.60 -8.76
CA LEU A 148 10.75 39.24 -9.65
C LEU A 148 10.74 40.16 -10.88
N VAL A 149 11.59 41.19 -10.89
CA VAL A 149 11.96 41.93 -12.11
C VAL A 149 13.10 41.17 -12.78
N PHE A 150 12.83 40.57 -13.94
CA PHE A 150 13.85 39.90 -14.74
C PHE A 150 14.62 40.92 -15.60
N ASP A 151 15.89 41.15 -15.25
CA ASP A 151 16.80 41.90 -16.11
C ASP A 151 17.42 40.96 -17.16
N LYS A 152 17.02 41.12 -18.42
CA LYS A 152 17.55 40.34 -19.54
C LYS A 152 18.83 40.98 -20.06
N THR A 153 19.98 40.67 -19.48
CA THR A 153 21.25 40.67 -20.22
C THR A 153 22.37 39.95 -19.45
N LYS A 154 22.65 38.70 -19.81
CA LYS A 154 24.02 38.20 -20.10
C LYS A 154 24.00 36.77 -20.66
N LYS A 155 24.83 36.58 -21.68
CA LYS A 155 25.10 35.38 -22.48
C LYS A 155 26.40 34.71 -21.99
N GLY A 156 26.49 33.39 -22.17
CA GLY A 156 27.74 32.60 -22.25
C GLY A 156 27.95 31.65 -21.05
N GLY A 157 28.38 30.38 -21.18
CA GLY A 157 28.72 29.48 -22.30
C GLY A 157 28.64 28.03 -21.76
N GLU A 158 28.11 27.07 -22.51
CA GLU A 158 28.84 26.04 -23.29
C GLU A 158 29.64 25.05 -22.43
N ASP A 159 29.18 23.78 -22.31
CA ASP A 159 29.96 22.67 -22.87
C ASP A 159 29.19 21.32 -23.01
N THR A 160 29.48 20.69 -24.14
CA THR A 160 29.51 19.24 -24.47
C THR A 160 28.23 18.38 -24.52
N THR A 161 27.87 18.04 -25.76
CA THR A 161 27.12 16.85 -26.20
C THR A 161 28.18 15.81 -26.70
N LEU A 162 28.11 14.48 -26.59
CA LEU A 162 27.10 13.51 -27.04
C LEU A 162 27.46 12.09 -26.50
N ASP A 163 26.42 11.38 -26.08
CA ASP A 163 26.07 9.98 -26.40
C ASP A 163 27.07 8.82 -26.25
N ALA A 164 26.72 7.88 -25.36
CA ALA A 164 26.69 6.46 -25.72
C ALA A 164 25.79 5.65 -24.79
N ALA A 165 24.87 4.90 -25.42
CA ALA A 165 24.13 3.76 -24.87
C ALA A 165 22.89 4.07 -24.02
N LYS A 166 21.88 4.62 -24.72
CA LYS A 166 20.45 4.27 -24.56
C LYS A 166 20.01 4.18 -23.10
N ALA A 167 19.67 5.34 -22.53
CA ALA A 167 18.54 5.41 -21.63
C ALA A 167 17.37 4.74 -22.37
N MET A 168 17.09 3.48 -22.02
CA MET A 168 15.91 2.77 -22.48
C MET A 168 14.74 3.72 -22.22
N SER A 169 14.00 4.09 -23.27
CA SER A 169 12.91 5.06 -23.14
C SER A 169 12.00 4.62 -22.01
N ASP A 170 11.51 5.57 -21.22
CA ASP A 170 10.66 5.35 -20.04
C ASP A 170 9.59 4.28 -20.27
N GLU A 171 9.09 4.13 -21.51
CA GLU A 171 8.15 3.10 -21.97
C GLU A 171 8.70 1.67 -21.88
N SER A 172 9.93 1.43 -22.34
CA SER A 172 10.58 0.12 -22.35
C SER A 172 11.07 -0.30 -20.96
N VAL A 173 11.50 0.67 -20.13
CA VAL A 173 11.75 0.45 -18.70
C VAL A 173 10.44 0.20 -17.96
N ARG A 174 9.37 0.95 -18.24
CA ARG A 174 8.02 0.69 -17.71
C ARG A 174 7.49 -0.68 -18.13
N ALA A 175 7.72 -1.11 -19.37
CA ALA A 175 7.28 -2.41 -19.85
C ALA A 175 8.08 -3.56 -19.21
N LEU A 176 9.40 -3.39 -19.05
CA LEU A 176 10.25 -4.32 -18.30
C LEU A 176 9.85 -4.36 -16.80
N TRP A 177 9.46 -3.22 -16.24
CA TRP A 177 9.00 -3.00 -14.87
C TRP A 177 7.62 -3.64 -14.60
N LEU A 178 6.67 -3.50 -15.51
CA LEU A 178 5.36 -4.18 -15.43
C LEU A 178 5.47 -5.71 -15.53
N LYS A 179 6.50 -6.21 -16.24
CA LYS A 179 6.75 -7.65 -16.39
C LYS A 179 7.31 -8.29 -15.10
N GLN A 180 8.01 -7.53 -14.25
CA GLN A 180 8.58 -8.03 -13.00
C GLN A 180 7.74 -7.73 -11.74
N VAL A 181 6.78 -6.80 -11.81
CA VAL A 181 5.83 -6.48 -10.72
C VAL A 181 4.63 -7.44 -10.77
N GLN A 182 4.88 -8.74 -10.72
CA GLN A 182 3.81 -9.75 -10.63
C GLN A 182 3.84 -10.60 -9.37
N THR A 183 4.74 -10.36 -8.40
CA THR A 183 4.81 -11.27 -7.25
C THR A 183 4.65 -10.64 -5.87
N ARG A 184 5.10 -9.41 -5.56
CA ARG A 184 4.85 -8.78 -4.23
C ARG A 184 4.81 -7.23 -4.23
N PRO A 185 3.87 -6.58 -3.49
CA PRO A 185 3.80 -5.12 -3.35
C PRO A 185 4.99 -4.46 -2.66
N ALA A 186 5.71 -5.18 -1.79
CA ALA A 186 6.90 -4.66 -1.10
C ALA A 186 8.04 -4.35 -2.09
N ASP A 187 8.16 -5.17 -3.14
CA ASP A 187 9.18 -4.99 -4.19
C ASP A 187 8.89 -3.74 -5.03
N PHE A 188 7.61 -3.43 -5.27
CA PHE A 188 7.19 -2.21 -5.96
C PHE A 188 7.63 -0.94 -5.21
N LEU A 189 7.45 -0.91 -3.89
CA LEU A 189 7.81 0.23 -3.05
C LEU A 189 9.34 0.38 -2.97
N ARG A 190 10.08 -0.72 -2.76
CA ARG A 190 11.55 -0.71 -2.74
C ARG A 190 12.14 -0.15 -4.04
N VAL A 191 11.61 -0.57 -5.19
CA VAL A 191 12.08 -0.14 -6.51
C VAL A 191 11.72 1.32 -6.79
N LYS A 192 10.50 1.76 -6.44
CA LYS A 192 10.08 3.17 -6.58
C LYS A 192 10.95 4.09 -5.71
N PHE A 193 11.21 3.71 -4.48
CA PHE A 193 12.05 4.50 -3.57
C PHE A 193 13.52 4.51 -4.01
N ALA A 194 14.06 3.39 -4.48
CA ALA A 194 15.42 3.34 -5.03
C ALA A 194 15.59 4.22 -6.27
N TYR A 195 14.55 4.35 -7.10
CA TYR A 195 14.55 5.24 -8.26
C TYR A 195 14.50 6.72 -7.85
N GLN A 196 13.61 7.08 -6.93
CA GLN A 196 13.46 8.46 -6.42
C GLN A 196 14.73 8.96 -5.71
N LEU A 197 15.39 8.10 -4.92
CA LEU A 197 16.68 8.43 -4.29
C LEU A 197 17.78 8.73 -5.32
N ARG A 198 17.73 8.09 -6.48
CA ARG A 198 18.72 8.27 -7.55
C ARG A 198 18.46 9.52 -8.39
N THR A 199 17.19 9.92 -8.54
CA THR A 199 16.82 11.18 -9.20
C THR A 199 17.06 12.40 -8.30
N ASP A 200 16.90 12.24 -6.98
CA ASP A 200 17.05 13.33 -6.01
C ASP A 200 18.52 13.54 -5.58
N ASN A 201 19.41 12.59 -5.87
CA ASN A 201 20.84 12.71 -5.56
C ASN A 201 21.72 12.11 -6.69
N PRO A 202 21.98 12.86 -7.78
CA PRO A 202 22.70 12.35 -8.95
C PRO A 202 24.18 12.01 -8.68
N GLY A 203 24.72 12.37 -7.50
CA GLY A 203 26.12 12.15 -7.11
C GLY A 203 26.37 10.98 -6.15
N ALA A 204 25.33 10.28 -5.67
CA ALA A 204 25.50 9.13 -4.78
C ALA A 204 25.39 7.82 -5.58
N GLN A 205 26.48 7.44 -6.24
CA GLN A 205 26.69 6.06 -6.68
C GLN A 205 27.57 5.33 -5.64
N PRO A 206 27.46 3.99 -5.51
CA PRO A 206 28.31 3.22 -4.59
C PRO A 206 29.80 3.38 -4.89
#